data_AF-A0A960PUU3-F1
#
_entry.id   AF-A0A960PUU3-F1
#
_cell.length_a   1.000
_cell.length_b   1.000
_cell.length_c   1.000
_cell.angle_alpha   90.00
_cell.angle_beta   90.00
_cell.angle_gamma   90.00
#
_symmetry.space_group_name_H-M   'P 1'
#
loop_
_entity.id
_entity.type
_entity.pdbx_description
1 polymer ?
#
loop_
_entity_poly.entity_id
_entity_poly.type
_entity_poly.pdbx_seq_one_letter_code
_entity_poly.pdbx_strand_id
1 'polypeptide(L)'
;MTGDDQLSFPTDEPPSASEPTASDAASPRASFQASAGIQGRQFAEQCDTLLRHLGFELHGRRVLSEVGVEIDQEATSPSGTTVWFEYKGSVQGNRPGLIRTDTLKKAVANGALLRSLADPAPYVVITSHVPEAGAGKAMLQAALDLRYFADVVCLYDPKATARLGRW
;
A
#
# COMPACT_ATOMS: atom_id res chain seq x y z
N MET A 1 46.13 49.00 63.91
CA MET A 1 46.64 47.64 63.62
C MET A 1 45.49 46.89 62.98
N THR A 2 45.35 47.02 61.66
CA THR A 2 45.78 46.03 60.63
C THR A 2 44.90 44.79 60.67
N GLY A 3 44.10 44.45 59.67
CA GLY A 3 43.87 45.03 58.36
C GLY A 3 42.65 44.33 57.74
N ASP A 4 42.21 44.79 56.57
CA ASP A 4 41.45 43.95 55.65
C ASP A 4 41.69 44.47 54.25
N ASP A 5 42.43 43.66 53.50
CA ASP A 5 42.77 43.84 52.10
C ASP A 5 42.25 42.58 51.41
N GLN A 6 41.13 42.70 50.69
CA GLN A 6 41.07 42.24 49.31
C GLN A 6 39.77 42.59 48.59
N LEU A 7 40.02 43.04 47.36
CA LEU A 7 39.14 43.54 46.32
C LEU A 7 38.07 42.54 45.88
N SER A 8 36.90 43.11 45.60
CA SER A 8 35.72 42.53 44.96
C SER A 8 35.97 42.07 43.52
N PHE A 9 35.39 40.93 43.13
CA PHE A 9 35.16 40.55 41.74
C PHE A 9 33.66 40.35 41.49
N PRO A 10 33.05 41.08 40.54
CA PRO A 10 31.95 40.56 39.76
C PRO A 10 32.47 40.17 38.37
N THR A 11 32.43 38.88 38.06
CA THR A 11 32.70 38.38 36.72
C THR A 11 31.45 38.59 35.87
N ASP A 12 31.53 39.43 34.85
CA ASP A 12 30.54 39.52 33.77
C ASP A 12 30.44 38.16 33.07
N GLU A 13 29.31 37.50 33.19
CA GLU A 13 28.97 36.32 32.41
C GLU A 13 28.37 36.79 31.07
N PRO A 14 29.02 36.53 29.91
CA PRO A 14 28.47 36.95 28.63
C PRO A 14 27.24 36.10 28.24
N PRO A 15 26.26 36.66 27.51
CA PRO A 15 25.03 35.95 27.17
C PRO A 15 25.32 34.74 26.27
N SER A 16 24.87 33.57 26.74
CA SER A 16 24.87 32.30 26.00
C SER A 16 24.17 32.46 24.65
N ALA A 17 24.94 32.41 23.56
CA ALA A 17 24.41 32.28 22.22
C ALA A 17 23.69 30.94 22.09
N SER A 18 22.37 30.97 21.91
CA SER A 18 21.58 29.78 21.59
C SER A 18 21.97 29.28 20.20
N GLU A 19 22.70 28.18 20.15
CA GLU A 19 22.92 27.44 18.91
C GLU A 19 21.57 26.92 18.37
N PRO A 20 21.33 27.00 17.05
CA PRO A 20 20.12 26.45 16.45
C PRO A 20 20.15 24.92 16.56
N THR A 21 19.13 24.35 17.20
CA THR A 21 18.95 22.90 17.34
C THR A 21 18.72 22.25 15.98
N ALA A 22 19.77 21.68 15.41
CA ALA A 22 19.67 20.74 14.30
C ALA A 22 19.22 19.37 14.84
N SER A 23 17.92 19.06 14.77
CA SER A 23 17.43 17.70 14.56
C SER A 23 15.92 17.68 14.32
N ASP A 24 15.49 18.22 13.19
CA ASP A 24 14.18 17.92 12.58
C ASP A 24 14.28 16.77 11.55
N ALA A 25 15.34 15.95 11.66
CA ALA A 25 15.55 14.81 10.79
C ALA A 25 14.67 13.64 11.25
N ALA A 26 13.53 13.45 10.57
CA ALA A 26 12.65 12.31 10.78
C ALA A 26 13.43 10.99 10.78
N SER A 27 13.17 10.14 11.78
CA SER A 27 13.85 8.85 11.93
C SER A 27 13.70 7.97 10.67
N PRO A 28 14.69 7.11 10.33
CA PRO A 28 14.67 6.27 9.13
C PRO A 28 13.43 5.37 8.99
N ARG A 29 12.79 5.01 10.11
CA ARG A 29 11.50 4.28 10.10
C ARG A 29 10.34 5.17 9.65
N ALA A 30 10.28 6.42 10.12
CA ALA A 30 9.25 7.38 9.71
C ALA A 30 9.38 7.73 8.22
N SER A 31 10.60 7.91 7.71
CA SER A 31 10.83 8.15 6.27
C SER A 31 10.51 6.92 5.41
N PHE A 32 10.80 5.70 5.88
CA PHE A 32 10.41 4.46 5.21
C PHE A 32 8.89 4.27 5.15
N GLN A 33 8.16 4.57 6.24
CA GLN A 33 6.70 4.47 6.28
C GLN A 33 6.04 5.55 5.40
N ALA A 34 6.52 6.78 5.45
CA ALA A 34 6.02 7.88 4.61
C ALA A 34 6.22 7.58 3.12
N SER A 35 7.41 7.07 2.73
CA SER A 35 7.70 6.68 1.35
C SER A 35 6.88 5.48 0.89
N ALA A 36 6.62 4.48 1.76
CA ALA A 36 5.73 3.37 1.46
C ALA A 36 4.29 3.84 1.17
N GLY A 37 3.79 4.82 1.95
CA GLY A 37 2.48 5.43 1.71
C GLY A 37 2.38 6.18 0.39
N ILE A 38 3.43 6.93 0.01
CA ILE A 38 3.49 7.63 -1.28
C ILE A 38 3.51 6.62 -2.44
N GLN A 39 4.35 5.58 -2.35
CA GLN A 39 4.44 4.56 -3.40
C GLN A 39 3.14 3.78 -3.59
N GLY A 40 2.42 3.48 -2.49
CA GLY A 40 1.11 2.85 -2.55
C GLY A 40 0.08 3.70 -3.28
N ARG A 41 0.04 5.02 -3.01
CA ARG A 41 -0.84 5.95 -3.71
C ARG A 41 -0.52 6.05 -5.20
N GLN A 42 0.76 6.17 -5.56
CA GLN A 42 1.17 6.20 -6.96
C GLN A 42 0.77 4.92 -7.72
N PHE A 43 0.91 3.76 -7.09
CA PHE A 43 0.47 2.50 -7.70
C PHE A 43 -1.05 2.45 -7.87
N ALA A 44 -1.82 2.90 -6.86
CA ALA A 44 -3.27 3.00 -6.95
C ALA A 44 -3.72 3.94 -8.09
N GLU A 45 -3.07 5.10 -8.23
CA GLU A 45 -3.34 6.05 -9.33
C GLU A 45 -3.11 5.42 -10.72
N GLN A 46 -2.08 4.59 -10.87
CA GLN A 46 -1.85 3.87 -12.13
C GLN A 46 -2.93 2.81 -12.39
N CYS A 47 -3.37 2.10 -11.36
CA CYS A 47 -4.46 1.13 -11.48
C CYS A 47 -5.76 1.82 -11.90
N ASP A 48 -6.13 2.91 -11.22
CA ASP A 48 -7.30 3.71 -11.57
C ASP A 48 -7.23 4.26 -12.99
N THR A 49 -6.06 4.75 -13.40
CA THR A 49 -5.84 5.27 -14.76
C THR A 49 -6.06 4.17 -15.80
N LEU A 50 -5.54 2.97 -15.57
CA LEU A 50 -5.77 1.82 -16.44
C LEU A 50 -7.26 1.46 -16.50
N LEU A 51 -7.92 1.34 -15.35
CA LEU A 51 -9.33 0.95 -15.29
C LEU A 51 -10.23 1.97 -16.01
N ARG A 52 -10.02 3.29 -15.78
CA ARG A 52 -10.73 4.34 -16.51
C ARG A 52 -10.46 4.28 -18.01
N HIS A 53 -9.22 4.04 -18.43
CA HIS A 53 -8.87 3.88 -19.84
C HIS A 53 -9.59 2.70 -20.50
N LEU A 54 -9.81 1.62 -19.74
CA LEU A 54 -10.56 0.45 -20.18
C LEU A 54 -12.09 0.61 -20.07
N GLY A 55 -12.57 1.79 -19.66
CA GLY A 55 -14.00 2.12 -19.61
C GLY A 55 -14.72 1.70 -18.33
N PHE A 56 -13.99 1.33 -17.26
CA PHE A 56 -14.60 1.11 -15.96
C PHE A 56 -15.04 2.43 -15.34
N GLU A 57 -16.24 2.44 -14.75
CA GLU A 57 -16.71 3.51 -13.87
C GLU A 57 -16.28 3.22 -12.43
N LEU A 58 -15.50 4.11 -11.82
CA LEU A 58 -14.91 3.91 -10.49
C LEU A 58 -15.76 4.57 -9.39
N HIS A 59 -16.14 3.80 -8.37
CA HIS A 59 -17.04 4.21 -7.27
C HIS A 59 -16.32 4.53 -5.96
N GLY A 60 -14.98 4.59 -6.00
CA GLY A 60 -14.12 4.67 -4.82
C GLY A 60 -14.05 3.39 -3.96
N ARG A 61 -13.57 3.57 -2.73
CA ARG A 61 -13.35 2.52 -1.73
C ARG A 61 -14.66 1.94 -1.19
N ARG A 62 -14.69 0.63 -0.92
CA ARG A 62 -15.84 -0.07 -0.35
C ARG A 62 -15.45 -0.82 0.93
N VAL A 63 -16.22 -0.64 2.01
CA VAL A 63 -16.04 -1.37 3.27
C VAL A 63 -17.18 -2.38 3.42
N LEU A 64 -16.83 -3.66 3.54
CA LEU A 64 -17.75 -4.78 3.75
C LEU A 64 -17.66 -5.21 5.22
N SER A 65 -18.40 -4.51 6.07
CA SER A 65 -18.34 -4.64 7.53
C SER A 65 -18.74 -6.03 8.05
N GLU A 66 -19.59 -6.75 7.32
CA GLU A 66 -20.02 -8.12 7.63
C GLU A 66 -18.86 -9.13 7.69
N VAL A 67 -17.79 -8.91 6.92
CA VAL A 67 -16.58 -9.74 6.89
C VAL A 67 -15.31 -8.97 7.23
N GLY A 68 -15.43 -7.69 7.57
CA GLY A 68 -14.32 -6.81 7.94
C GLY A 68 -13.31 -6.56 6.82
N VAL A 69 -13.73 -6.65 5.55
CA VAL A 69 -12.85 -6.45 4.39
C VAL A 69 -13.05 -5.05 3.81
N GLU A 70 -11.95 -4.38 3.50
CA GLU A 70 -11.93 -3.14 2.72
C GLU A 70 -11.42 -3.46 1.31
N ILE A 71 -12.14 -2.97 0.31
CA ILE A 71 -11.79 -3.03 -1.11
C ILE A 71 -11.28 -1.66 -1.52
N ASP A 72 -10.11 -1.63 -2.15
CA ASP A 72 -9.47 -0.38 -2.60
C ASP A 72 -10.36 0.37 -3.59
N GLN A 73 -10.99 -0.35 -4.53
CA GLN A 73 -11.81 0.23 -5.58
C GLN A 73 -12.99 -0.68 -5.98
N GLU A 74 -14.22 -0.21 -5.79
CA GLU A 74 -15.41 -0.79 -6.44
C GLU A 74 -15.61 -0.13 -7.79
N ALA A 75 -15.93 -0.91 -8.83
CA ALA A 75 -16.14 -0.35 -10.16
C ALA A 75 -17.20 -1.11 -10.93
N THR A 76 -17.86 -0.42 -11.87
CA THR A 76 -18.73 -1.04 -12.87
C THR A 76 -17.95 -1.19 -14.17
N SER A 77 -17.89 -2.40 -14.70
CA SER A 77 -17.24 -2.69 -15.97
C SER A 77 -18.03 -2.13 -17.16
N PRO A 78 -17.42 -2.05 -18.36
CA PRO A 78 -18.15 -1.65 -19.58
C PRO A 78 -19.36 -2.53 -19.90
N SER A 79 -19.39 -3.79 -19.43
CA SER A 79 -20.54 -4.68 -19.61
C SER A 79 -21.66 -4.49 -18.58
N GLY A 80 -21.45 -3.63 -17.58
CA GLY A 80 -22.39 -3.39 -16.47
C GLY A 80 -22.16 -4.29 -15.25
N THR A 81 -21.08 -5.07 -15.20
CA THR A 81 -20.77 -5.94 -14.06
C THR A 81 -20.05 -5.16 -12.97
N THR A 82 -20.54 -5.22 -11.72
CA THR A 82 -19.80 -4.69 -10.57
C THR A 82 -18.61 -5.61 -10.26
N VAL A 83 -17.42 -5.04 -10.09
CA VAL A 83 -16.16 -5.73 -9.79
C VAL A 83 -15.47 -5.05 -8.61
N TRP A 84 -14.89 -5.84 -7.73
CA TRP A 84 -14.10 -5.36 -6.59
C TRP A 84 -12.60 -5.52 -6.87
N PHE A 85 -11.89 -4.40 -6.85
CA PHE A 85 -10.45 -4.35 -7.11
C PHE A 85 -9.65 -4.11 -5.83
N GLU A 86 -8.61 -4.92 -5.65
CA GLU A 86 -7.57 -4.73 -4.64
C GLU A 86 -6.23 -4.40 -5.32
N TYR A 87 -5.53 -3.42 -4.78
CA TYR A 87 -4.26 -2.94 -5.32
C TYR A 87 -3.10 -3.41 -4.44
N LYS A 88 -2.29 -4.33 -4.97
CA LYS A 88 -1.09 -4.85 -4.31
C LYS A 88 0.14 -4.55 -5.14
N GLY A 89 0.72 -3.36 -4.99
CA GLY A 89 1.93 -3.02 -5.72
C GLY A 89 2.75 -1.92 -5.07
N SER A 90 3.97 -1.78 -5.59
CA SER A 90 4.82 -0.63 -5.34
C SER A 90 5.56 -0.29 -6.62
N VAL A 91 5.94 0.99 -6.76
CA VAL A 91 6.74 1.48 -7.89
C VAL A 91 8.23 1.11 -7.70
N GLN A 92 8.67 0.89 -6.46
CA GLN A 92 10.07 0.59 -6.13
C GLN A 92 10.19 -0.57 -5.12
N GLY A 93 11.36 -1.21 -5.05
CA GLY A 93 11.73 -2.22 -4.03
C GLY A 93 12.10 -3.60 -4.57
N ASN A 94 12.69 -4.44 -3.71
CA ASN A 94 13.26 -5.76 -4.09
C ASN A 94 12.24 -6.91 -4.15
N ARG A 95 11.05 -6.76 -3.53
CA ARG A 95 9.97 -7.77 -3.52
C ARG A 95 8.59 -7.12 -3.64
N PRO A 96 8.31 -6.41 -4.74
CA PRO A 96 7.07 -5.67 -4.91
C PRO A 96 5.85 -6.59 -5.09
N GLY A 97 4.66 -6.06 -4.81
CA GLY A 97 3.38 -6.72 -5.05
C GLY A 97 3.24 -8.09 -4.37
N LEU A 98 2.77 -9.09 -5.13
CA LEU A 98 2.49 -10.43 -4.61
C LEU A 98 3.74 -11.33 -4.47
N ILE A 99 4.92 -10.87 -4.90
CA ILE A 99 6.19 -11.56 -4.59
C ILE A 99 6.41 -11.57 -3.07
N ARG A 100 5.92 -10.54 -2.36
CA ARG A 100 5.88 -10.49 -0.89
C ARG A 100 4.79 -11.44 -0.37
N THR A 101 5.21 -12.52 0.29
CA THR A 101 4.29 -13.57 0.77
C THR A 101 3.30 -13.08 1.82
N ASP A 102 3.65 -12.09 2.65
CA ASP A 102 2.72 -11.46 3.59
C ASP A 102 1.61 -10.71 2.85
N THR A 103 1.95 -10.07 1.73
CA THR A 103 1.00 -9.32 0.90
C THR A 103 0.07 -10.25 0.14
N LEU A 104 0.61 -11.34 -0.41
CA LEU A 104 -0.19 -12.41 -1.00
C LEU A 104 -1.14 -13.03 0.03
N LYS A 105 -0.65 -13.40 1.22
CA LYS A 105 -1.50 -13.96 2.28
C LYS A 105 -2.66 -13.03 2.66
N LYS A 106 -2.43 -11.72 2.71
CA LYS A 106 -3.49 -10.73 2.96
C LYS A 106 -4.55 -10.74 1.86
N ALA A 107 -4.14 -10.70 0.59
CA ALA A 107 -5.07 -10.77 -0.53
C ALA A 107 -5.87 -12.09 -0.52
N VAL A 108 -5.19 -13.21 -0.24
CA VAL A 108 -5.83 -14.54 -0.10
C VAL A 108 -6.85 -14.56 1.03
N ALA A 109 -6.51 -13.98 2.19
CA ALA A 109 -7.43 -13.89 3.32
C ALA A 109 -8.66 -13.04 2.99
N ASN A 110 -8.48 -11.88 2.34
CA ASN A 110 -9.59 -11.05 1.86
C ASN A 110 -10.48 -11.86 0.91
N GLY A 111 -9.90 -12.49 -0.12
CA GLY A 111 -10.66 -13.31 -1.07
C GLY A 111 -11.44 -14.45 -0.40
N ALA A 112 -10.83 -15.16 0.57
CA ALA A 112 -11.50 -16.22 1.32
C ALA A 112 -12.66 -15.68 2.17
N LEU A 113 -12.50 -14.51 2.81
CA LEU A 113 -13.56 -13.85 3.56
C LEU A 113 -14.70 -13.40 2.65
N LEU A 114 -14.40 -12.78 1.50
CA LEU A 114 -15.42 -12.37 0.53
C LEU A 114 -16.22 -13.54 -0.02
N ARG A 115 -15.61 -14.73 -0.13
CA ARG A 115 -16.32 -15.96 -0.54
C ARG A 115 -17.35 -16.45 0.47
N SER A 116 -17.35 -15.95 1.70
CA SER A 116 -18.39 -16.25 2.70
C SER A 116 -19.66 -15.41 2.53
N LEU A 117 -19.64 -14.39 1.67
CA LEU A 117 -20.81 -13.57 1.36
C LEU A 117 -21.82 -14.35 0.52
N ALA A 118 -23.09 -13.98 0.64
CA ALA A 118 -24.17 -14.62 -0.12
C ALA A 118 -24.04 -14.40 -1.64
N ASP A 119 -23.66 -13.19 -2.05
CA ASP A 119 -23.47 -12.80 -3.45
C ASP A 119 -22.28 -11.85 -3.61
N PRO A 120 -21.04 -12.35 -3.55
CA PRO A 120 -19.85 -11.52 -3.69
C PRO A 120 -19.63 -11.10 -5.15
N ALA A 121 -19.33 -9.83 -5.39
CA ALA A 121 -18.83 -9.39 -6.68
C ALA A 121 -17.47 -10.06 -7.00
N PRO A 122 -17.09 -10.20 -8.29
CA PRO A 122 -15.78 -10.69 -8.67
C PRO A 122 -14.65 -9.90 -8.00
N TYR A 123 -13.80 -10.60 -7.26
CA TYR A 123 -12.66 -10.00 -6.56
C TYR A 123 -11.38 -10.13 -7.40
N VAL A 124 -10.89 -9.01 -7.91
CA VAL A 124 -9.72 -8.95 -8.81
C VAL A 124 -8.57 -8.23 -8.11
N VAL A 125 -7.39 -8.86 -8.08
CA VAL A 125 -6.19 -8.22 -7.54
C VAL A 125 -5.36 -7.65 -8.69
N ILE A 126 -5.17 -6.32 -8.72
CA ILE A 126 -4.18 -5.69 -9.59
C ILE A 126 -2.88 -5.57 -8.82
N THR A 127 -1.81 -6.14 -9.36
CA THR A 127 -0.51 -6.16 -8.71
C THR A 127 0.60 -5.67 -9.62
N SER A 128 1.65 -5.12 -9.03
CA SER A 128 2.86 -4.79 -9.78
C SER A 128 3.61 -6.04 -10.25
N HIS A 129 3.57 -7.13 -9.48
CA HIS A 129 4.40 -8.32 -9.71
C HIS A 129 3.77 -9.58 -9.13
N VAL A 130 3.98 -10.71 -9.80
CA VAL A 130 3.41 -12.02 -9.47
C VAL A 130 4.55 -12.99 -9.14
N PRO A 131 4.42 -13.87 -8.12
CA PRO A 131 5.44 -14.87 -7.85
C PRO A 131 5.50 -15.95 -8.95
N GLU A 132 6.68 -16.17 -9.54
CA GLU A 132 6.88 -17.13 -10.64
C GLU A 132 7.36 -18.52 -10.18
N ALA A 133 7.78 -18.64 -8.92
CA ALA A 133 8.29 -19.88 -8.33
C ALA A 133 8.10 -19.93 -6.80
N GLY A 134 8.36 -21.10 -6.22
CA GLY A 134 8.37 -21.32 -4.77
C GLY A 134 7.00 -21.21 -4.09
N ALA A 135 7.03 -21.00 -2.77
CA ALA A 135 5.83 -20.99 -1.94
C ALA A 135 4.81 -19.91 -2.33
N GLY A 136 5.28 -18.75 -2.82
CA GLY A 136 4.39 -17.69 -3.29
C GLY A 136 3.56 -18.13 -4.50
N LYS A 137 4.19 -18.77 -5.49
CA LYS A 137 3.47 -19.31 -6.65
C LYS A 137 2.49 -20.41 -6.26
N ALA A 138 2.92 -21.34 -5.40
CA ALA A 138 2.06 -22.42 -4.93
C ALA A 138 0.81 -21.88 -4.19
N MET A 139 0.99 -20.85 -3.35
CA MET A 139 -0.11 -20.20 -2.64
C MET A 139 -1.06 -19.46 -3.58
N LEU A 140 -0.52 -18.72 -4.56
CA LEU A 140 -1.33 -18.03 -5.54
C LEU A 140 -2.16 -19.03 -6.37
N GLN A 141 -1.54 -20.12 -6.82
CA GLN A 141 -2.23 -21.16 -7.58
C GLN A 141 -3.36 -21.80 -6.75
N ALA A 142 -3.08 -22.18 -5.51
CA ALA A 142 -4.10 -22.74 -4.63
C ALA A 142 -5.28 -21.78 -4.41
N ALA A 143 -5.01 -20.47 -4.24
CA ALA A 143 -6.05 -19.46 -4.07
C ALA A 143 -6.90 -19.26 -5.36
N LEU A 144 -6.29 -19.34 -6.54
CA LEU A 144 -7.00 -19.32 -7.81
C LEU A 144 -7.89 -20.57 -7.98
N ASP A 145 -7.37 -21.75 -7.67
CA ASP A 145 -8.11 -23.01 -7.76
C ASP A 145 -9.31 -23.03 -6.80
N LEU A 146 -9.15 -22.44 -5.60
CA LEU A 146 -10.21 -22.23 -4.61
C LEU A 146 -11.16 -21.08 -4.96
N ARG A 147 -10.91 -20.34 -6.05
CA ARG A 147 -11.68 -19.17 -6.51
C ARG A 147 -11.76 -18.06 -5.46
N TYR A 148 -10.70 -17.88 -4.69
CA TYR A 148 -10.56 -16.72 -3.79
C TYR A 148 -10.29 -15.44 -4.57
N PHE A 149 -9.76 -15.55 -5.79
CA PHE A 149 -9.67 -14.47 -6.75
C PHE A 149 -10.49 -14.83 -7.98
N ALA A 150 -11.15 -13.83 -8.55
CA ALA A 150 -11.72 -13.93 -9.89
C ALA A 150 -10.62 -13.78 -10.96
N ASP A 151 -9.65 -12.88 -10.73
CA ASP A 151 -8.42 -12.77 -11.52
C ASP A 151 -7.30 -12.11 -10.70
N VAL A 152 -6.05 -12.33 -11.11
CA VAL A 152 -4.87 -11.61 -10.61
C VAL A 152 -4.13 -11.03 -11.81
N VAL A 153 -4.14 -9.70 -11.91
CA VAL A 153 -3.65 -8.95 -13.07
C VAL A 153 -2.34 -8.25 -12.71
N CYS A 154 -1.27 -8.60 -13.40
CA CYS A 154 -0.02 -7.85 -13.31
C CYS A 154 -0.14 -6.57 -14.17
N LEU A 155 -0.06 -5.39 -13.55
CA LEU A 155 -0.23 -4.10 -14.20
C LEU A 155 0.77 -3.89 -15.36
N TYR A 156 1.96 -4.44 -15.23
CA TYR A 156 3.05 -4.29 -16.19
C TYR A 156 3.11 -5.39 -17.26
N ASP A 157 2.21 -6.38 -17.20
CA ASP A 157 2.08 -7.41 -18.24
C ASP A 157 0.87 -7.08 -19.15
N PRO A 158 1.09 -6.68 -20.42
CA PRO A 158 0.01 -6.38 -21.35
C PRO A 158 -0.96 -7.55 -21.57
N LYS A 159 -0.50 -8.80 -21.48
CA LYS A 159 -1.38 -9.96 -21.61
C LYS A 159 -2.29 -10.10 -20.40
N ALA A 160 -1.82 -9.69 -19.23
CA ALA A 160 -2.63 -9.68 -18.02
C ALA A 160 -3.65 -8.54 -18.04
N THR A 161 -3.24 -7.32 -18.39
CA THR A 161 -4.15 -6.16 -18.45
C THR A 161 -5.22 -6.33 -19.54
N ALA A 162 -4.90 -7.00 -20.66
CA ALA A 162 -5.91 -7.34 -21.67
C ALA A 162 -7.06 -8.21 -21.14
N ARG A 163 -6.84 -9.00 -20.07
CA ARG A 163 -7.92 -9.81 -19.46
C ARG A 163 -8.95 -8.95 -18.73
N LEU A 164 -8.63 -7.72 -18.35
CA LEU A 164 -9.59 -6.80 -17.73
C LEU A 164 -10.74 -6.45 -18.69
N GLY A 165 -10.53 -6.52 -20.00
CA GLY A 165 -11.60 -6.35 -20.99
C GLY A 165 -12.61 -7.50 -21.07
N ARG A 166 -12.45 -8.55 -20.25
CA ARG A 166 -13.44 -9.64 -20.12
C ARG A 166 -14.59 -9.29 -19.18
N TRP A 167 -14.41 -8.25 -18.36
CA TRP A 167 -15.41 -7.79 -17.42
C TRP A 167 -16.35 -6.80 -18.08
#